data_AF-A0A9W7CAH5-F1
#
_entry.id   AF-A0A9W7CAH5-F1
#
_cell.length_a   1.000
_cell.length_b   1.000
_cell.length_c   1.000
_cell.angle_alpha   90.00
_cell.angle_beta   90.00
_cell.angle_gamma   90.00
#
_symmetry.space_group_name_H-M   'P 1'
#
loop_
_entity.id
_entity.type
_entity.pdbx_description
1 polymer ?
#
loop_
_entity_poly.entity_id
_entity_poly.type
_entity_poly.pdbx_seq_one_letter_code
_entity_poly.pdbx_strand_id
1 'polypeptide(L)'
;MIVLCTQGEPSAVQTYAPGASGPKGSGDLKDQLYCQVALTTDSTFFVDDPSAVPGLEENEDYVKFGYGYYIGAPWRQRGGRWLTGTVAVMEKEKGKLRKEHIGIVELFRDLFEQDVSSL
;
A
#
# COMPACT_ATOMS: atom_id res chain seq x y z
N MET A 1 -11.69 2.63 3.64
CA MET A 1 -10.89 3.88 3.74
C MET A 1 -9.92 3.92 2.56
N ILE A 2 -9.75 5.07 1.87
CA ILE A 2 -8.71 5.23 0.82
C ILE A 2 -7.51 5.94 1.45
N VAL A 3 -6.31 5.39 1.27
CA VAL A 3 -5.05 5.93 1.80
C VAL A 3 -4.06 6.12 0.66
N LEU A 4 -3.38 7.26 0.62
CA LEU A 4 -2.28 7.54 -0.28
C LEU A 4 -0.98 7.47 0.53
N CYS A 5 -0.17 6.45 0.28
CA CYS A 5 1.17 6.34 0.88
C CYS A 5 2.20 6.82 -0.14
N THR A 6 3.01 7.82 0.19
CA THR A 6 4.04 8.34 -0.71
C THR A 6 5.43 8.13 -0.10
N GLN A 7 6.42 7.81 -0.94
CA GLN A 7 7.84 7.84 -0.59
C GLN A 7 8.52 9.00 -1.33
N GLY A 8 9.11 9.92 -0.57
CA GLY A 8 9.76 11.13 -1.05
C GLY A 8 10.38 11.93 0.11
N GLU A 9 11.29 12.87 -0.18
CA GLU A 9 11.90 13.69 0.88
C GLU A 9 10.85 14.49 1.69
N PRO A 10 11.05 14.61 3.00
CA PRO A 10 10.03 15.07 3.93
C PRO A 10 9.86 16.59 3.82
N SER A 11 8.93 17.04 2.97
CA SER A 11 8.37 18.38 3.08
C SER A 11 6.84 18.31 3.12
N ALA A 12 6.31 18.45 4.34
CA ALA A 12 4.96 18.90 4.66
C ALA A 12 3.75 17.96 4.40
N VAL A 13 3.94 16.64 4.37
CA VAL A 13 2.86 15.66 4.58
C VAL A 13 3.41 14.62 5.57
N GLN A 14 2.62 14.12 6.53
CA GLN A 14 3.04 13.02 7.41
C GLN A 14 3.29 11.76 6.57
N THR A 15 4.48 11.67 5.97
CA THR A 15 4.98 10.50 5.26
C THR A 15 5.66 9.60 6.28
N TYR A 16 5.18 8.38 6.44
CA TYR A 16 5.95 7.34 7.15
C TYR A 16 7.28 7.15 6.42
N ALA A 17 8.38 7.37 7.13
CA ALA A 17 9.71 7.20 6.55
C ALA A 17 9.92 5.73 6.13
N PRO A 18 10.61 5.47 5.01
CA PRO A 18 11.06 4.13 4.67
C PRO A 18 11.87 3.53 5.83
N GLY A 19 11.38 2.44 6.44
CA GLY A 19 11.99 1.81 7.62
C GLY A 19 11.34 2.11 8.98
N ALA A 20 10.15 2.74 9.02
CA ALA A 20 9.38 2.89 10.26
C ALA A 20 9.06 1.52 10.89
N SER A 21 9.53 1.31 12.12
CA SER A 21 9.56 0.00 12.79
C SER A 21 8.23 -0.39 13.44
N GLY A 22 7.66 -1.50 12.97
CA GLY A 22 6.56 -2.27 13.57
C GLY A 22 7.00 -3.64 14.08
N PRO A 23 6.17 -4.37 14.86
CA PRO A 23 6.44 -5.73 15.30
C PRO A 23 6.67 -6.62 14.07
N LYS A 24 7.80 -7.31 14.06
CA LYS A 24 8.41 -7.94 12.88
C LYS A 24 7.98 -9.41 12.80
N GLY A 25 7.38 -9.80 11.68
CA GLY A 25 7.06 -11.20 11.38
C GLY A 25 8.31 -12.02 11.01
N SER A 26 8.13 -13.17 10.35
CA SER A 26 9.24 -14.00 9.82
C SER A 26 9.02 -14.31 8.33
N GLY A 27 10.07 -14.19 7.48
CA GLY A 27 10.00 -14.31 6.01
C GLY A 27 10.71 -13.18 5.25
N ASP A 28 10.75 -13.22 3.91
CA ASP A 28 11.40 -12.19 3.06
C ASP A 28 10.63 -10.86 3.01
N LEU A 29 9.34 -10.90 3.34
CA LEU A 29 8.44 -9.74 3.45
C LEU A 29 8.26 -9.25 4.90
N LYS A 30 8.95 -9.84 5.87
CA LYS A 30 8.70 -9.64 7.31
C LYS A 30 8.83 -8.21 7.83
N ASP A 31 9.58 -7.39 7.10
CA ASP A 31 9.82 -5.98 7.41
C ASP A 31 8.99 -5.05 6.50
N GLN A 32 8.09 -5.61 5.68
CA GLN A 32 7.27 -4.86 4.73
C GLN A 32 5.84 -4.65 5.24
N LEU A 33 5.36 -3.42 5.07
CA LEU A 33 3.94 -3.08 5.06
C LEU A 33 3.31 -3.49 3.72
N TYR A 34 1.99 -3.65 3.67
CA TYR A 34 1.30 -4.03 2.41
C TYR A 34 1.62 -3.06 1.25
N CYS A 35 1.75 -1.76 1.53
CA CYS A 35 2.15 -0.77 0.53
C CYS A 35 3.57 -0.97 -0.01
N GLN A 36 4.50 -1.45 0.83
CA GLN A 36 5.87 -1.74 0.40
C GLN A 36 5.91 -2.96 -0.53
N VAL A 37 5.01 -3.93 -0.35
CA VAL A 37 4.89 -5.08 -1.27
C VAL A 37 4.42 -4.63 -2.65
N ALA A 38 3.38 -3.78 -2.72
CA ALA A 38 2.89 -3.22 -3.98
C ALA A 38 3.99 -2.42 -4.71
N LEU A 39 4.75 -1.59 -3.98
CA LEU A 39 5.88 -0.83 -4.52
C LEU A 39 7.03 -1.71 -4.99
N THR A 40 7.42 -2.72 -4.20
CA THR A 40 8.55 -3.61 -4.50
C THR A 40 8.28 -4.47 -5.73
N THR A 41 7.05 -4.98 -5.85
CA THR A 41 6.64 -5.83 -6.98
C THR A 41 6.25 -5.04 -8.22
N ASP A 42 6.08 -3.71 -8.09
CA ASP A 42 5.53 -2.83 -9.13
C ASP A 42 4.20 -3.35 -9.70
N SER A 43 3.38 -3.95 -8.83
CA SER A 43 2.11 -4.58 -9.20
C SER A 43 1.04 -4.32 -8.15
N THR A 44 -0.23 -4.32 -8.58
CA THR A 44 -1.36 -4.20 -7.66
C THR A 44 -1.36 -5.39 -6.69
N PHE A 45 -1.27 -5.09 -5.39
CA PHE A 45 -1.24 -6.10 -4.34
C PHE A 45 -2.61 -6.25 -3.70
N PHE A 46 -3.10 -7.49 -3.59
CA PHE A 46 -4.41 -7.82 -3.04
C PHE A 46 -4.29 -8.84 -1.92
N VAL A 47 -4.95 -8.57 -0.79
CA VAL A 47 -5.01 -9.43 0.38
C VAL A 47 -6.48 -9.61 0.78
N ASP A 48 -7.00 -10.82 0.67
CA ASP A 48 -8.33 -11.24 1.12
C ASP A 48 -8.30 -12.19 2.33
N ASP A 49 -7.12 -12.69 2.67
CA ASP A 49 -6.84 -13.39 3.92
C ASP A 49 -5.45 -12.98 4.45
N PRO A 50 -5.37 -12.06 5.43
CA PRO A 50 -4.09 -11.58 5.96
C PRO A 50 -3.25 -12.67 6.63
N SER A 51 -3.89 -13.75 7.10
CA SER A 51 -3.17 -14.87 7.75
C SER A 51 -2.55 -15.85 6.75
N ALA A 52 -2.95 -15.77 5.48
CA ALA A 52 -2.50 -16.66 4.43
C ALA A 52 -1.42 -16.05 3.52
N VAL A 53 -0.92 -14.84 3.85
CA VAL A 53 0.13 -14.17 3.09
C VAL A 53 1.50 -14.43 3.73
N PRO A 54 2.36 -15.26 3.11
CA PRO A 54 3.64 -15.62 3.70
C PRO A 54 4.52 -14.41 3.98
N GLY A 55 4.99 -14.27 5.21
CA GLY A 55 5.83 -13.16 5.66
C GLY A 55 5.10 -11.88 6.05
N LEU A 56 3.76 -11.84 5.96
CA LEU A 56 2.92 -10.72 6.37
C LEU A 56 1.86 -11.11 7.40
N GLU A 57 1.97 -12.30 7.99
CA GLU A 57 1.02 -12.81 8.99
C GLU A 57 0.96 -11.90 10.23
N GLU A 58 2.09 -11.26 10.56
CA GLU A 58 2.25 -10.31 11.66
C GLU A 58 2.32 -8.84 11.18
N ASN A 59 1.75 -8.54 10.01
CA ASN A 59 1.76 -7.19 9.46
C ASN A 59 1.15 -6.18 10.45
N GLU A 60 1.80 -5.02 10.64
CA GLU A 60 1.38 -4.01 11.61
C GLU A 60 -0.04 -3.50 11.37
N ASP A 61 -0.43 -3.24 10.11
CA ASP A 61 -1.76 -2.73 9.78
C ASP A 61 -2.84 -3.73 10.21
N TYR A 62 -2.54 -5.02 10.07
CA TYR A 62 -3.42 -6.09 10.51
C TYR A 62 -3.40 -6.27 12.03
N VAL A 63 -2.23 -6.52 12.63
CA VAL A 63 -2.11 -6.91 14.05
C VAL A 63 -2.46 -5.76 14.99
N LYS A 64 -2.03 -4.53 14.70
CA LYS A 64 -2.28 -3.39 15.60
C LYS A 64 -3.61 -2.70 15.32
N PHE A 65 -3.99 -2.57 14.05
CA PHE A 65 -5.12 -1.70 13.65
C PHE A 65 -6.33 -2.48 13.11
N GLY A 66 -6.17 -3.78 12.84
CA GLY A 66 -7.21 -4.67 12.33
C GLY A 66 -7.43 -4.57 10.82
N TYR A 67 -6.60 -3.82 10.09
CA TYR A 67 -6.73 -3.61 8.65
C TYR A 67 -5.96 -4.66 7.85
N GLY A 68 -6.45 -5.90 7.86
CA GLY A 68 -5.82 -7.01 7.14
C GLY A 68 -6.30 -7.22 5.71
N TYR A 69 -7.41 -6.59 5.29
CA TYR A 69 -7.93 -6.72 3.94
C TYR A 69 -7.49 -5.51 3.12
N TYR A 70 -6.74 -5.75 2.04
CA TYR A 70 -5.97 -4.72 1.36
C TYR A 70 -6.06 -4.83 -0.17
N ILE A 71 -6.19 -3.69 -0.85
CA ILE A 71 -5.86 -3.52 -2.28
C ILE A 71 -4.97 -2.30 -2.39
N GLY A 72 -3.79 -2.44 -2.98
CA GLY A 72 -2.87 -1.32 -3.20
C GLY A 72 -2.32 -1.32 -4.62
N ALA A 73 -2.56 -0.24 -5.36
CA ALA A 73 -2.03 -0.03 -6.69
C ALA A 73 -0.82 0.95 -6.62
N PRO A 74 0.38 0.53 -7.04
CA PRO A 74 1.55 1.40 -7.02
C PRO A 74 1.43 2.50 -8.07
N TRP A 75 1.99 3.67 -7.77
CA TRP A 75 2.09 4.79 -8.68
C TRP A 75 3.49 5.40 -8.69
N ARG A 76 3.85 6.03 -9.82
CA ARG A 76 5.16 6.69 -9.99
C ARG A 76 4.99 8.04 -10.69
N GLN A 77 5.61 9.09 -10.14
CA GLN A 77 5.69 10.37 -10.84
C GLN A 77 6.69 10.27 -12.00
N ARG A 78 6.29 10.68 -13.20
CA ARG A 78 7.21 10.84 -14.34
C ARG A 78 7.83 12.24 -14.29
N GLY A 79 9.14 12.31 -14.01
CA GLY A 79 9.92 13.55 -14.18
C GLY A 79 10.72 13.97 -12.94
N GLY A 80 12.01 13.62 -12.91
CA GLY A 80 13.04 14.29 -12.11
C GLY A 80 13.12 13.94 -10.62
N ARG A 81 12.02 13.62 -9.94
CA ARG A 81 12.03 13.01 -8.60
C ARG A 81 11.27 11.69 -8.63
N TRP A 82 11.90 10.63 -8.14
CA TRP A 82 11.30 9.30 -8.00
C TRP A 82 10.30 9.30 -6.83
N LEU A 83 9.25 10.11 -6.90
CA LEU A 83 8.12 9.94 -6.00
C LEU A 83 7.38 8.68 -6.43
N THR A 84 7.35 7.72 -5.52
CA THR A 84 6.61 6.47 -5.71
C THR A 84 5.69 6.29 -4.53
N GLY A 85 4.52 5.73 -4.76
CA GLY A 85 3.56 5.52 -3.69
C GLY A 85 2.56 4.44 -4.02
N THR A 86 1.57 4.30 -3.15
CA THR A 86 0.48 3.34 -3.33
C THR A 86 -0.84 4.05 -3.08
N VAL A 87 -1.76 3.91 -4.03
CA VAL A 87 -3.18 4.20 -3.80
C VAL A 87 -3.79 2.93 -3.24
N ALA A 88 -4.27 3.00 -2.00
CA ALA A 88 -4.70 1.82 -1.27
C ALA A 88 -6.11 1.95 -0.70
N VAL A 89 -6.81 0.82 -0.66
CA VAL A 89 -8.03 0.63 0.10
C VAL A 89 -7.77 -0.43 1.16
N MET A 90 -8.15 -0.12 2.39
CA MET A 90 -7.98 -1.02 3.54
C MET A 90 -9.31 -1.22 4.27
N GLU A 91 -9.50 -2.42 4.79
CA GLU A 91 -10.72 -2.85 5.45
C GLU A 91 -10.42 -3.85 6.60
N LYS A 92 -11.30 -3.86 7.61
CA LYS A 92 -11.21 -4.73 8.79
C LYS A 92 -12.08 -5.97 8.70
N GLU A 93 -13.14 -5.92 7.91
CA GLU A 93 -14.11 -7.01 7.78
C GLU A 93 -13.86 -7.86 6.53
N LYS A 94 -13.89 -9.19 6.69
CA LYS A 94 -13.78 -10.14 5.58
C LYS A 94 -14.90 -9.93 4.56
N GLY A 95 -14.57 -10.01 3.28
CA GLY A 95 -15.54 -10.01 2.17
C GLY A 95 -16.12 -8.65 1.78
N LYS A 96 -15.78 -7.58 2.52
CA LYS A 96 -16.10 -6.20 2.14
C LYS A 96 -15.20 -5.70 1.02
N LEU A 97 -13.91 -5.99 1.11
CA LEU A 97 -12.96 -5.78 0.02
C LEU A 97 -12.82 -7.08 -0.77
N ARG A 98 -12.95 -6.99 -2.10
CA ARG A 98 -12.96 -8.15 -3.00
C ARG A 98 -12.14 -7.87 -4.25
N LYS A 99 -11.77 -8.92 -4.96
CA LYS A 99 -10.94 -8.84 -6.17
C LYS A 99 -11.57 -7.97 -7.27
N GLU A 100 -12.90 -7.91 -7.34
CA GLU A 100 -13.59 -7.05 -8.32
C GLU A 100 -13.36 -5.56 -8.07
N HIS A 101 -12.93 -5.17 -6.86
CA HIS A 101 -12.60 -3.78 -6.54
C HIS A 101 -11.20 -3.36 -7.02
N ILE A 102 -10.39 -4.27 -7.57
CA ILE A 102 -9.06 -3.93 -8.10
C ILE A 102 -9.15 -2.84 -9.17
N GLY A 103 -10.04 -3.01 -10.15
CA GLY A 103 -10.16 -2.07 -11.27
C GLY A 103 -10.56 -0.65 -10.86
N ILE A 104 -11.36 -0.49 -9.80
CA ILE A 104 -11.69 0.85 -9.30
C ILE A 104 -10.51 1.50 -8.58
N VAL A 105 -9.71 0.73 -7.83
CA VAL A 105 -8.49 1.24 -7.17
C VAL A 105 -7.44 1.64 -8.19
N GLU A 106 -7.25 0.84 -9.23
CA GLU A 106 -6.36 1.16 -10.36
C GLU A 106 -6.83 2.41 -11.11
N LEU A 107 -8.15 2.58 -11.31
CA LEU A 107 -8.69 3.82 -11.90
C LEU A 107 -8.38 5.05 -11.03
N PHE A 108 -8.56 4.96 -9.71
CA PHE A 108 -8.19 6.05 -8.80
C PHE A 108 -6.69 6.34 -8.84
N ARG A 109 -5.86 5.30 -8.93
CA ARG A 109 -4.41 5.42 -9.12
C ARG A 109 -4.07 6.18 -10.39
N ASP A 110 -4.67 5.80 -11.52
CA ASP A 110 -4.42 6.44 -12.81
C ASP A 110 -4.84 7.92 -12.81
N LEU A 111 -5.99 8.24 -12.21
CA LEU A 111 -6.46 9.62 -12.05
C LEU A 111 -5.51 10.44 -11.16
N PHE A 112 -5.04 9.85 -10.07
CA PHE A 112 -4.06 10.49 -9.19
C PHE A 112 -2.72 10.75 -9.91
N GLU A 113 -2.22 9.78 -10.68
CA GLU A 113 -0.99 9.95 -11.47
C GLU A 113 -1.11 11.08 -12.49
N GLN A 114 -2.27 11.23 -13.14
CA GLN A 114 -2.53 12.32 -14.07
C GLN A 114 -2.50 13.68 -13.37
N ASP A 115 -3.15 13.78 -12.21
CA ASP A 115 -3.21 15.02 -11.42
C ASP A 115 -1.81 15.44 -10.95
N VAL A 116 -1.05 14.50 -10.35
CA VAL A 116 0.30 14.78 -9.84
C VAL A 116 1.34 14.99 -10.95
N SER A 117 1.12 14.43 -12.15
CA SER A 117 1.98 14.71 -13.31
C SER A 117 1.75 16.10 -13.91
N SER A 118 0.66 16.79 -13.52
CA SER A 118 0.35 18.15 -13.97
C SER A 118 0.90 19.25 -13.04
N LEU A 119 1.45 18.86 -11.88
CA LEU A 119 2.12 19.72 -10.90
C LEU A 119 3.61 19.92 -11.23
#